data_AF-A0AAU6Y5B5-F1
#
_entry.id   AF-A0AAU6Y5B5-F1
#
_cell.length_a   1.000
_cell.length_b   1.000
_cell.length_c   1.000
_cell.angle_alpha   90.00
_cell.angle_beta   90.00
_cell.angle_gamma   90.00
#
_symmetry.space_group_name_H-M   'P 1'
#
loop_
_entity.id
_entity.type
_entity.pdbx_description
1 polymer ?
#
loop_
_entity_poly.entity_id
_entity_poly.type
_entity_poly.pdbx_seq_one_letter_code
_entity_poly.pdbx_strand_id
1 'polypeptide(L)'
;MKKVYFIIISLLFAQAVVAQKKATGPELDVDRIYNLYKDTSDIVIKTGGKEIKAKIKISYNALDKPYSVIAYGEADADMDEVLQKLKTELGVAKLQAGYKQSPGTFPVAFNPSGSYEHNILISYFQKGTQSAKYGIQKIMYNDQDVNGISVQRHVSDFFYFEVCDESRRNETKAGDKFVF
;
A
#
# COMPACT_ATOMS: atom_id res chain seq x y z
N MET A 1 -24.54 13.58 -3.26
CA MET A 1 -24.74 12.54 -4.30
C MET A 1 -23.51 11.64 -4.31
N LYS A 2 -23.66 10.38 -3.88
CA LYS A 2 -22.55 9.42 -3.79
C LYS A 2 -22.29 8.84 -5.19
N LYS A 3 -21.12 9.09 -5.77
CA LYS A 3 -20.70 8.45 -7.02
C LYS A 3 -20.15 7.07 -6.67
N VAL A 4 -20.88 6.03 -7.05
CA VAL A 4 -20.47 4.63 -6.92
C VAL A 4 -19.75 4.26 -8.21
N TYR A 5 -18.46 3.96 -8.15
CA TYR A 5 -17.70 3.47 -9.29
C TYR A 5 -17.79 1.93 -9.33
N PHE A 6 -18.44 1.43 -10.38
CA PHE A 6 -18.45 0.01 -10.76
C PHE A 6 -17.16 -0.30 -11.50
N ILE A 7 -16.44 -1.37 -11.12
CA ILE A 7 -15.39 -1.95 -11.95
C ILE A 7 -15.68 -3.44 -12.10
N ILE A 8 -16.15 -3.81 -13.30
CA ILE A 8 -16.20 -5.17 -13.81
C ILE A 8 -14.88 -5.39 -14.54
N ILE A 9 -14.08 -6.36 -14.08
CA ILE A 9 -12.91 -6.82 -14.82
C ILE A 9 -13.39 -7.90 -15.79
N SER A 10 -13.56 -7.53 -17.06
CA SER A 10 -13.65 -8.50 -18.15
C SER A 10 -12.58 -8.15 -19.18
N LEU A 11 -11.61 -9.05 -19.32
CA LEU A 11 -10.74 -9.11 -20.49
C LEU A 11 -11.60 -9.45 -21.72
N LEU A 12 -11.42 -8.72 -22.82
CA LEU A 12 -11.37 -9.29 -24.17
C LEU A 12 -10.78 -8.28 -25.17
N PHE A 13 -9.94 -8.81 -26.05
CA PHE A 13 -9.15 -8.16 -27.09
C PHE A 13 -10.01 -7.49 -28.19
N ALA A 14 -9.57 -6.34 -28.71
CA ALA A 14 -9.14 -6.16 -30.13
C ALA A 14 -9.03 -4.68 -30.56
N GLN A 15 -7.78 -4.28 -30.82
CA GLN A 15 -7.21 -3.47 -31.91
C GLN A 15 -7.71 -2.05 -32.32
N ALA A 16 -6.68 -1.19 -32.44
CA ALA A 16 -6.44 -0.11 -33.40
C ALA A 16 -7.09 1.27 -33.16
N VAL A 17 -6.29 2.28 -32.82
CA VAL A 17 -5.62 3.22 -33.75
C VAL A 17 -4.90 4.31 -32.93
N VAL A 18 -3.58 4.40 -33.17
CA VAL A 18 -2.70 5.59 -33.15
C VAL A 18 -2.86 6.60 -32.01
N ALA A 19 -1.93 6.49 -31.05
CA ALA A 19 -1.09 7.62 -30.70
C ALA A 19 0.32 7.08 -30.43
N GLN A 20 1.29 7.40 -31.29
CA GLN A 20 2.69 7.38 -30.90
C GLN A 20 2.91 8.48 -29.85
N LYS A 21 2.41 8.25 -28.63
CA LYS A 21 3.08 8.84 -27.47
C LYS A 21 4.51 8.38 -27.59
N LYS A 22 5.47 9.33 -27.64
CA LYS A 22 6.87 9.07 -27.24
C LYS A 22 6.80 8.03 -26.14
N ALA A 23 7.49 6.90 -26.28
CA ALA A 23 7.54 5.88 -25.24
C ALA A 23 8.01 6.57 -23.95
N THR A 24 7.05 7.08 -23.19
CA THR A 24 7.22 7.49 -21.82
C THR A 24 7.77 6.23 -21.19
N GLY A 25 8.96 6.34 -20.60
CA GLY A 25 9.57 5.21 -19.90
C GLY A 25 8.53 4.53 -19.00
N PRO A 26 8.76 3.26 -18.64
CA PRO A 26 7.77 2.46 -17.91
C PRO A 26 7.13 3.28 -16.78
N GLU A 27 5.80 3.44 -16.83
CA GLU A 27 5.05 4.25 -15.87
C GLU A 27 5.36 3.75 -14.45
N LEU A 28 5.76 4.66 -13.56
CA LEU A 28 6.08 4.28 -12.19
C LEU A 28 4.80 3.91 -11.45
N ASP A 29 4.86 2.90 -10.60
CA ASP A 29 3.69 2.48 -9.81
C ASP A 29 3.17 3.60 -8.91
N VAL A 30 4.06 4.46 -8.40
CA VAL A 30 3.68 5.64 -7.62
C VAL A 30 2.85 6.62 -8.44
N ASP A 31 3.20 6.86 -9.70
CA ASP A 31 2.46 7.79 -10.59
C ASP A 31 1.10 7.23 -10.95
N ARG A 32 1.05 5.94 -11.31
CA ARG A 32 -0.18 5.22 -11.64
C ARG A 32 -1.17 5.26 -10.48
N ILE A 33 -0.71 4.93 -9.26
CA ILE A 33 -1.55 4.87 -8.07
C ILE A 33 -1.92 6.28 -7.57
N TYR A 34 -0.98 7.23 -7.62
CA TYR A 34 -1.28 8.64 -7.33
C TYR A 34 -2.40 9.18 -8.22
N ASN A 35 -2.32 8.96 -9.54
CA ASN A 35 -3.33 9.47 -10.47
C ASN A 35 -4.73 8.91 -10.20
N LEU A 36 -4.83 7.69 -9.64
CA LEU A 36 -6.11 7.08 -9.26
C LEU A 36 -6.69 7.66 -7.97
N TYR A 37 -5.84 8.05 -7.01
CA TYR A 37 -6.27 8.33 -5.63
C TYR A 37 -5.89 9.72 -5.09
N LYS A 38 -5.26 10.59 -5.88
CA LYS A 38 -4.83 11.94 -5.45
C LYS A 38 -5.96 12.80 -4.87
N ASP A 39 -7.20 12.58 -5.31
CA ASP A 39 -8.38 13.34 -4.90
C ASP A 39 -9.24 12.57 -3.88
N THR A 40 -8.70 11.51 -3.25
CA THR A 40 -9.46 10.62 -2.36
C THR A 40 -8.63 10.16 -1.16
N SER A 41 -9.18 10.33 0.05
CA SER A 41 -8.57 9.89 1.31
C SER A 41 -9.00 8.49 1.74
N ASP A 42 -10.16 8.02 1.28
CA ASP A 42 -10.79 6.77 1.71
C ASP A 42 -11.24 5.95 0.50
N ILE A 43 -10.83 4.69 0.44
CA ILE A 43 -11.16 3.75 -0.63
C ILE A 43 -11.76 2.47 -0.07
N VAL A 44 -12.41 1.70 -0.94
CA VAL A 44 -12.89 0.35 -0.64
C VAL A 44 -12.18 -0.63 -1.56
N ILE A 45 -11.44 -1.55 -0.97
CA ILE A 45 -10.77 -2.65 -1.67
C ILE A 45 -11.72 -3.84 -1.68
N LYS A 46 -12.14 -4.27 -2.86
CA LYS A 46 -12.99 -5.46 -3.03
C LYS A 46 -12.13 -6.66 -3.36
N THR A 47 -12.16 -7.69 -2.51
CA THR A 47 -11.39 -8.93 -2.70
C THR A 47 -12.09 -10.09 -2.02
N GLY A 48 -12.04 -11.29 -2.62
CA GLY A 48 -12.68 -12.48 -2.07
C GLY A 48 -14.18 -12.35 -1.80
N GLY A 49 -14.88 -11.49 -2.54
CA GLY A 49 -16.30 -11.17 -2.31
C GLY A 49 -16.58 -10.29 -1.09
N LYS A 50 -15.55 -9.85 -0.36
CA LYS A 50 -15.65 -8.93 0.77
C LYS A 50 -15.15 -7.52 0.41
N GLU A 51 -15.50 -6.55 1.25
CA GLU A 51 -15.09 -5.15 1.11
C GLU A 51 -14.24 -4.73 2.30
N ILE A 52 -13.05 -4.17 2.04
CA ILE A 52 -12.11 -3.68 3.06
C ILE A 52 -11.99 -2.18 2.90
N LYS A 53 -12.25 -1.42 3.96
CA LYS A 53 -12.06 0.03 3.96
C LYS A 53 -10.59 0.34 4.18
N ALA A 54 -10.03 1.21 3.34
CA ALA A 54 -8.65 1.68 3.46
C ALA A 54 -8.59 3.19 3.37
N LYS A 55 -7.61 3.78 4.05
CA LYS A 55 -7.20 5.17 3.91
C LYS A 55 -6.00 5.27 2.99
N ILE A 56 -5.89 6.39 2.30
CA ILE A 56 -4.77 6.71 1.43
C ILE A 56 -3.93 7.81 2.07
N LYS A 57 -2.63 7.57 2.19
CA LYS A 57 -1.62 8.58 2.55
C LYS A 57 -0.64 8.71 1.39
N ILE A 58 -0.46 9.94 0.92
CA ILE A 58 0.49 10.28 -0.14
C ILE A 58 1.59 11.14 0.49
N SER A 59 2.84 10.75 0.24
CA SER A 59 4.01 11.51 0.69
C SER A 59 4.66 12.19 -0.51
N TYR A 60 5.00 13.47 -0.34
CA TYR A 60 5.57 14.33 -1.37
C TYR A 60 7.00 14.72 -0.99
N ASN A 61 7.87 14.87 -1.99
CA ASN A 61 9.23 15.34 -1.78
C ASN A 61 9.29 16.88 -1.70
N ALA A 62 10.49 17.44 -1.57
CA ALA A 62 10.69 18.89 -1.50
C ALA A 62 10.27 19.67 -2.77
N LEU A 63 9.98 18.96 -3.87
CA LEU A 63 9.54 19.52 -5.14
C LEU A 63 8.03 19.28 -5.40
N ASP A 64 7.27 18.95 -4.34
CA ASP A 64 5.84 18.63 -4.40
C ASP A 64 5.51 17.45 -5.35
N LYS A 65 6.47 16.55 -5.60
CA LYS A 65 6.24 15.33 -6.37
C LYS A 65 5.91 14.16 -5.44
N PRO A 66 4.89 13.35 -5.74
CA PRO A 66 4.58 12.16 -4.96
C PRO A 66 5.71 11.14 -5.13
N TYR A 67 6.24 10.66 -4.00
CA TYR A 67 7.25 9.61 -3.98
C TYR A 67 6.75 8.34 -3.29
N SER A 68 5.69 8.40 -2.48
CA SER A 68 5.10 7.23 -1.82
C SER A 68 3.58 7.36 -1.75
N VAL A 69 2.87 6.26 -2.01
CA VAL A 69 1.43 6.12 -1.78
C VAL A 69 1.19 4.88 -0.93
N ILE A 70 0.49 5.08 0.18
CA ILE A 70 0.23 4.06 1.20
C ILE A 70 -1.28 3.88 1.32
N ALA A 71 -1.77 2.67 1.07
CA ALA A 71 -3.10 2.22 1.45
C ALA A 71 -3.00 1.47 2.79
N TYR A 72 -3.74 1.93 3.81
CA TYR A 72 -3.68 1.35 5.15
C TYR A 72 -5.05 1.36 5.81
N GLY A 73 -5.24 0.54 6.84
CA GLY A 73 -6.49 0.51 7.59
C GLY A 73 -6.53 -0.63 8.59
N GLU A 74 -7.63 -0.69 9.34
CA GLU A 74 -7.95 -1.82 10.21
C GLU A 74 -9.13 -2.58 9.62
N ALA A 75 -9.04 -3.91 9.64
CA ALA A 75 -10.14 -4.79 9.31
C ALA A 75 -10.44 -5.71 10.50
N ASP A 76 -11.68 -6.15 10.61
CA ASP A 76 -12.12 -7.08 11.65
C ASP A 76 -11.37 -8.42 11.53
N ALA A 77 -11.23 -9.15 12.65
CA ALA A 77 -10.49 -10.41 12.69
C ALA A 77 -11.00 -11.48 11.71
N ASP A 78 -12.28 -11.46 11.33
CA ASP A 78 -12.86 -12.39 10.35
C ASP A 78 -12.43 -12.08 8.89
N MET A 79 -11.67 -11.00 8.69
CA MET A 79 -11.09 -10.59 7.42
C MET A 79 -9.65 -11.06 7.24
N ASP A 80 -9.02 -11.69 8.25
CA ASP A 80 -7.59 -12.09 8.20
C ASP A 80 -7.26 -12.89 6.94
N GLU A 81 -8.00 -13.97 6.68
CA GLU A 81 -7.75 -14.82 5.50
C GLU A 81 -7.84 -14.03 4.19
N VAL A 82 -8.83 -13.15 4.08
CA VAL A 82 -9.03 -12.30 2.90
C VAL A 82 -7.89 -11.29 2.76
N LEU A 83 -7.44 -10.68 3.86
CA LEU A 83 -6.31 -9.76 3.87
C LEU A 83 -4.98 -10.47 3.53
N GLN A 84 -4.71 -11.64 4.11
CA GLN A 84 -3.52 -12.43 3.80
C GLN A 84 -3.49 -12.86 2.33
N LYS A 85 -4.65 -13.24 1.78
CA LYS A 85 -4.80 -13.55 0.36
C LYS A 85 -4.51 -12.34 -0.51
N LEU A 86 -5.09 -11.18 -0.19
CA LEU A 86 -4.82 -9.92 -0.90
C LEU A 86 -3.33 -9.57 -0.88
N LYS A 87 -2.68 -9.64 0.29
CA LYS A 87 -1.23 -9.40 0.42
C LYS A 87 -0.43 -10.35 -0.48
N THR A 88 -0.81 -11.61 -0.54
CA THR A 88 -0.17 -12.62 -1.40
C THR A 88 -0.36 -12.28 -2.88
N GLU A 89 -1.57 -11.95 -3.31
CA GLU A 89 -1.89 -11.57 -4.69
C GLU A 89 -1.11 -10.33 -5.13
N LEU A 90 -1.03 -9.30 -4.26
CA LEU A 90 -0.21 -8.11 -4.49
C LEU A 90 1.28 -8.44 -4.66
N GLY A 91 1.80 -9.37 -3.85
CA GLY A 91 3.17 -9.86 -3.95
C GLY A 91 3.44 -10.58 -5.27
N VAL A 92 2.55 -11.50 -5.67
CA VAL A 92 2.63 -12.23 -6.95
C VAL A 92 2.60 -11.25 -8.13
N ALA A 93 1.72 -10.25 -8.11
CA ALA A 93 1.65 -9.23 -9.15
C ALA A 93 2.96 -8.44 -9.28
N LYS A 94 3.65 -8.12 -8.16
CA LYS A 94 4.95 -7.45 -8.21
C LYS A 94 6.04 -8.33 -8.79
N LEU A 95 6.08 -9.61 -8.44
CA LEU A 95 7.02 -10.56 -9.04
C LEU A 95 6.81 -10.67 -10.55
N GLN A 96 5.56 -10.77 -11.01
CA GLN A 96 5.21 -10.78 -12.44
C GLN A 96 5.61 -9.47 -13.16
N ALA A 97 5.53 -8.34 -12.45
CA ALA A 97 5.99 -7.05 -12.97
C ALA A 97 7.53 -6.89 -12.97
N GLY A 98 8.28 -7.91 -12.55
CA GLY A 98 9.74 -7.94 -12.55
C GLY A 98 10.40 -7.31 -11.31
N TYR A 99 9.66 -7.15 -10.22
CA TYR A 99 10.26 -6.83 -8.92
C TYR A 99 10.94 -8.06 -8.35
N LYS A 100 12.01 -7.84 -7.58
CA LYS A 100 12.64 -8.86 -6.76
C LYS A 100 12.16 -8.72 -5.33
N GLN A 101 11.78 -9.83 -4.71
CA GLN A 101 11.44 -9.86 -3.29
C GLN A 101 12.73 -10.04 -2.46
N SER A 102 12.90 -9.21 -1.43
CA SER A 102 13.98 -9.41 -0.47
C SER A 102 13.73 -10.66 0.40
N PRO A 103 14.79 -11.37 0.81
CA PRO A 103 14.63 -12.50 1.72
C PRO A 103 14.15 -12.01 3.09
N GLY A 104 13.00 -12.53 3.54
CA GLY A 104 12.43 -12.24 4.86
C GLY A 104 11.45 -11.06 4.92
N THR A 105 11.22 -10.59 6.13
CA THR A 105 10.32 -9.47 6.44
C THR A 105 11.05 -8.37 7.20
N PHE A 106 10.66 -7.12 6.96
CA PHE A 106 11.31 -5.93 7.52
C PHE A 106 10.34 -5.17 8.41
N PRO A 107 10.76 -4.61 9.55
CA PRO A 107 9.89 -3.79 10.37
C PRO A 107 9.66 -2.42 9.72
N VAL A 108 8.41 -1.95 9.75
CA VAL A 108 8.02 -0.58 9.45
C VAL A 108 7.21 -0.05 10.63
N ALA A 109 7.72 1.02 11.24
CA ALA A 109 6.96 1.83 12.17
C ALA A 109 6.06 2.79 11.38
N PHE A 110 4.75 2.70 11.59
CA PHE A 110 3.78 3.54 10.91
C PHE A 110 2.78 4.12 11.90
N ASN A 111 2.73 5.46 11.95
CA ASN A 111 1.83 6.20 12.80
C ASN A 111 0.92 7.09 11.92
N PRO A 112 -0.32 6.65 11.62
CA PRO A 112 -1.21 7.39 10.72
C PRO A 112 -1.84 8.64 11.34
N SER A 113 -2.07 8.68 12.65
CA SER A 113 -2.86 9.72 13.34
C SER A 113 -2.18 10.34 14.57
N GLY A 114 -0.97 9.90 14.92
CA GLY A 114 -0.24 10.35 16.10
C GLY A 114 -0.57 9.55 17.38
N SER A 115 -1.70 8.85 17.43
CA SER A 115 -2.19 8.21 18.67
C SER A 115 -1.57 6.85 18.99
N TYR A 116 -1.15 6.09 17.97
CA TYR A 116 -0.55 4.77 18.14
C TYR A 116 0.42 4.47 16.99
N GLU A 117 1.59 3.92 17.32
CA GLU A 117 2.56 3.46 16.33
C GLU A 117 2.36 1.96 16.07
N HIS A 118 2.02 1.62 14.83
CA HIS A 118 1.97 0.24 14.41
C HIS A 118 3.37 -0.18 13.94
N ASN A 119 3.93 -1.21 14.57
CA ASN A 119 5.16 -1.85 14.12
C ASN A 119 4.79 -3.08 13.28
N ILE A 120 4.88 -2.95 11.96
CA ILE A 120 4.40 -3.96 11.01
C ILE A 120 5.59 -4.66 10.35
N LEU A 121 5.57 -6.00 10.31
CA LEU A 121 6.49 -6.77 9.48
C LEU A 121 5.99 -6.80 8.03
N ILE A 122 6.77 -6.21 7.13
CA ILE A 122 6.45 -6.10 5.70
C ILE A 122 7.25 -7.08 4.86
N SER A 123 6.63 -7.58 3.79
CA SER A 123 7.33 -8.16 2.64
C SER A 123 7.80 -7.03 1.73
N TYR A 124 9.08 -7.01 1.37
CA TYR A 124 9.69 -5.94 0.58
C TYR A 124 10.00 -6.40 -0.85
N PHE A 125 9.59 -5.61 -1.84
CA PHE A 125 9.81 -5.84 -3.26
C PHE A 125 10.53 -4.63 -3.88
N GLN A 126 11.50 -4.85 -4.76
CA GLN A 126 12.25 -3.77 -5.40
C GLN A 126 12.50 -4.01 -6.89
N LYS A 127 12.41 -2.93 -7.69
CA LYS A 127 12.74 -2.87 -9.12
C LYS A 127 13.41 -1.53 -9.44
N GLY A 128 14.73 -1.53 -9.55
CA GLY A 128 15.49 -0.28 -9.67
C GLY A 128 15.27 0.61 -8.45
N THR A 129 14.79 1.83 -8.68
CA THR A 129 14.43 2.80 -7.62
C THR A 129 13.04 2.57 -7.05
N GLN A 130 12.19 1.77 -7.70
CA GLN A 130 10.84 1.51 -7.23
C GLN A 130 10.83 0.44 -6.15
N SER A 131 10.06 0.66 -5.09
CA SER A 131 9.83 -0.30 -4.02
C SER A 131 8.33 -0.51 -3.77
N ALA A 132 7.97 -1.68 -3.26
CA ALA A 132 6.65 -1.97 -2.72
C ALA A 132 6.79 -2.73 -1.40
N LYS A 133 5.95 -2.38 -0.42
CA LYS A 133 6.00 -2.94 0.94
C LYS A 133 4.61 -3.36 1.36
N TYR A 134 4.44 -4.63 1.72
CA TYR A 134 3.14 -5.17 2.13
C TYR A 134 3.21 -5.86 3.47
N GLY A 135 2.46 -5.38 4.44
CA GLY A 135 2.40 -5.96 5.79
C GLY A 135 1.00 -5.97 6.36
N ILE A 136 0.79 -6.92 7.26
CA ILE A 136 -0.43 -7.08 8.06
C ILE A 136 0.05 -7.39 9.48
N GLN A 137 -0.45 -6.63 10.45
CA GLN A 137 -0.16 -6.80 11.86
C GLN A 137 -1.44 -7.20 12.57
N LYS A 138 -1.44 -8.37 13.21
CA LYS A 138 -2.55 -8.81 14.05
C LYS A 138 -2.61 -7.97 15.32
N ILE A 139 -3.79 -7.48 15.64
CA ILE A 139 -4.08 -6.76 16.89
C ILE A 139 -4.72 -7.76 17.85
N MET A 140 -3.98 -8.06 18.92
CA MET A 140 -4.38 -8.99 19.96
C MET A 140 -4.75 -8.21 21.23
N TYR A 141 -5.83 -8.62 21.89
CA TYR A 141 -6.21 -8.13 23.21
C TYR A 141 -6.11 -9.26 24.22
N ASN A 142 -5.69 -8.93 25.44
CA ASN A 142 -5.77 -9.86 26.56
C ASN A 142 -7.16 -9.74 27.18
N ASP A 143 -7.94 -10.79 27.06
CA ASP A 143 -9.20 -10.94 27.80
C ASP A 143 -8.93 -11.74 29.08
N GLN A 144 -9.66 -11.46 30.15
CA GLN A 144 -9.61 -12.30 31.35
C GLN A 144 -10.71 -13.36 31.21
N ASP A 145 -10.32 -14.63 31.21
CA ASP A 145 -11.30 -15.70 31.26
C ASP A 145 -12.01 -15.75 32.64
N VAL A 146 -13.02 -16.62 32.75
CA VAL A 146 -13.84 -16.78 33.96
C VAL A 146 -13.04 -17.21 35.20
N ASN A 147 -11.79 -17.65 35.02
CA ASN A 147 -10.87 -18.06 36.08
C ASN A 147 -9.73 -17.03 36.31
N GLY A 148 -9.77 -15.87 35.63
CA GLY A 148 -8.76 -14.83 35.73
C GLY A 148 -7.48 -15.10 34.92
N ILE A 149 -7.47 -16.09 34.03
CA ILE A 149 -6.34 -16.38 33.14
C ILE A 149 -6.41 -15.45 31.93
N SER A 150 -5.29 -14.80 31.62
CA SER A 150 -5.17 -13.93 30.44
C SER A 150 -5.16 -14.77 29.17
N VAL A 151 -6.21 -14.65 28.36
CA VAL A 151 -6.31 -15.29 27.04
C VAL A 151 -6.12 -14.23 25.96
N GLN A 152 -5.19 -14.46 25.04
CA GLN A 152 -5.02 -13.59 23.88
C GLN A 152 -6.11 -13.85 22.86
N ARG A 153 -6.90 -12.83 22.54
CA ARG A 153 -7.92 -12.84 21.50
C ARG A 153 -7.51 -11.94 20.35
N HIS A 154 -7.63 -12.46 19.13
CA HIS A 154 -7.48 -11.68 17.90
C HIS A 154 -8.73 -10.81 17.69
N VAL A 155 -8.55 -9.50 17.57
CA VAL A 155 -9.65 -8.53 17.50
C VAL A 155 -9.73 -7.87 16.13
N SER A 156 -8.59 -7.47 15.58
CA SER A 156 -8.52 -6.84 14.26
C SER A 156 -7.15 -7.05 13.63
N ASP A 157 -7.03 -6.70 12.36
CA ASP A 157 -5.79 -6.67 11.60
C ASP A 157 -5.53 -5.27 11.08
N PHE A 158 -4.35 -4.72 11.38
CA PHE A 158 -3.86 -3.50 10.75
C PHE A 158 -3.06 -3.85 9.49
N PHE A 159 -3.46 -3.33 8.33
CA PHE A 159 -2.74 -3.54 7.07
C PHE A 159 -2.02 -2.28 6.59
N TYR A 160 -0.89 -2.50 5.93
CA TYR A 160 -0.03 -1.47 5.35
C TYR A 160 0.44 -1.91 3.97
N PHE A 161 0.00 -1.21 2.91
CA PHE A 161 0.40 -1.47 1.53
C PHE A 161 0.96 -0.20 0.90
N GLU A 162 2.27 -0.19 0.65
CA GLU A 162 3.00 0.96 0.10
C GLU A 162 3.55 0.65 -1.29
N VAL A 163 3.48 1.64 -2.17
CA VAL A 163 4.39 1.77 -3.33
C VAL A 163 5.21 3.04 -3.18
N CYS A 164 6.47 2.98 -3.57
CA CYS A 164 7.39 4.11 -3.46
C CYS A 164 8.38 4.16 -4.63
N ASP A 165 8.85 5.36 -4.95
CA ASP A 165 10.02 5.59 -5.78
C ASP A 165 11.13 6.26 -4.94
N GLU A 166 12.18 5.49 -4.63
CA GLU A 166 13.26 5.90 -3.73
C GLU A 166 14.13 7.01 -4.35
N SER A 167 14.21 7.12 -5.68
CA SER A 167 14.90 8.25 -6.31
C SER A 167 14.23 9.58 -5.97
N ARG A 168 12.90 9.65 -6.10
CA ARG A 168 12.14 10.87 -5.80
C ARG A 168 12.16 11.25 -4.33
N ARG A 169 12.23 10.27 -3.42
CA ARG A 169 12.29 10.54 -1.98
C ARG A 169 13.49 11.43 -1.63
N ASN A 170 14.63 11.19 -2.27
CA ASN A 170 15.88 11.87 -1.99
C ASN A 170 16.11 13.14 -2.85
N GLU A 171 15.16 13.50 -3.72
CA GLU A 171 15.22 14.75 -4.49
C GLU A 171 15.00 15.94 -3.56
N THR A 172 16.04 16.78 -3.44
CA THR A 172 16.00 18.05 -2.73
C THR A 172 16.06 19.21 -3.72
N LYS A 173 15.59 20.40 -3.31
CA LYS A 173 15.76 21.62 -4.12
C LYS A 173 17.26 21.87 -4.28
N ALA A 174 17.76 21.89 -5.52
CA ALA A 174 19.13 22.31 -5.80
C ALA A 174 19.27 23.79 -5.41
N GLY A 175 19.81 24.07 -4.23
CA GLY A 175 19.88 25.43 -3.69
C GLY A 175 20.52 25.56 -2.31
N ASP A 176 20.35 24.58 -1.43
CA ASP A 176 20.97 24.63 -0.09
C ASP A 176 22.41 24.08 -0.14
N LYS A 177 23.27 24.74 -0.92
CA LYS A 177 24.70 24.69 -0.61
C LYS A 177 24.88 25.45 0.69
N PHE A 178 25.11 24.73 1.78
CA PHE A 178 25.64 25.32 3.01
C PHE A 178 26.89 26.13 2.63
N VAL A 179 26.77 27.46 2.70
CA VAL A 179 27.92 28.35 2.72
C VAL A 179 28.38 28.34 4.17
N PHE A 180 29.50 27.65 4.43
CA PHE A 180 30.27 27.81 5.67
C PHE A 180 31.03 29.12 5.63
#